data_AF-A0A3C0S529-F1
#
_entry.id   AF-A0A3C0S529-F1
#
_cell.length_a   1.000
_cell.length_b   1.000
_cell.length_c   1.000
_cell.angle_alpha   90.00
_cell.angle_beta   90.00
_cell.angle_gamma   90.00
#
_symmetry.space_group_name_H-M   'P 1'
#
loop_
_entity.id
_entity.type
_entity.pdbx_description
1 polymer ?
#
loop_
_entity_poly.entity_id
_entity_poly.type
_entity_poly.pdbx_seq_one_letter_code
_entity_poly.pdbx_strand_id
1 'polypeptide(L)'
;MEKVRDNTWKCRATGKVGFPSLIEAQWAMLHFKFRSRMKNKLDGKRIKHRMGKDACKRAYYCKFCKGYHITTWEKGHFNNYKTKAESWEIPKGLGNWNYSIE
;
A
#
# COMPACT_ATOMS: atom_id res chain seq x y z
N MET A 1 3.71 12.68 -24.54
CA MET A 1 3.51 11.77 -23.40
C MET A 1 3.31 12.61 -22.16
N GLU A 2 2.05 12.81 -21.74
CA GLU A 2 1.78 13.40 -20.43
C GLU A 2 2.43 12.53 -19.35
N LYS A 3 3.17 13.17 -18.44
CA LYS A 3 3.65 12.50 -17.24
C LYS A 3 2.41 12.07 -16.46
N VAL A 4 2.10 10.77 -16.45
CA VAL A 4 1.14 10.21 -15.49
C VAL A 4 1.67 10.60 -14.12
N ARG A 5 1.05 11.60 -13.48
CA ARG A 5 1.40 11.96 -12.11
C ARG A 5 1.16 10.69 -11.30
N ASP A 6 2.17 10.25 -10.56
CA ASP A 6 2.00 9.17 -9.61
C ASP A 6 0.92 9.66 -8.63
N ASN A 7 -0.32 9.20 -8.79
CA ASN A 7 -1.48 9.57 -7.97
C ASN A 7 -1.38 8.98 -6.56
N THR A 8 -0.17 8.80 -6.05
CA THR A 8 0.11 8.25 -4.73
C THR A 8 0.41 9.38 -3.76
N TRP A 9 -0.08 9.27 -2.53
CA TRP A 9 0.16 10.25 -1.48
C TRP A 9 0.52 9.57 -0.17
N LYS A 10 1.07 10.30 0.80
CA LYS A 10 1.37 9.76 2.12
C LYS A 10 0.16 9.91 3.05
N CYS A 11 -0.38 8.79 3.54
CA CYS A 11 -1.44 8.80 4.53
C CYS A 11 -0.92 9.30 5.88
N ARG A 12 -1.49 10.40 6.40
CA ARG A 12 -1.09 10.93 7.72
C ARG A 12 -1.44 10.01 8.89
N ALA A 13 -2.58 9.31 8.82
CA ALA A 13 -3.03 8.45 9.91
C ALA A 13 -2.16 7.19 10.08
N THR A 14 -1.64 6.64 8.98
CA THR A 14 -0.88 5.37 9.02
C THR A 14 0.59 5.51 8.62
N GLY A 15 0.99 6.66 8.05
CA GLY A 15 2.31 6.87 7.47
C GLY A 15 2.56 6.13 6.15
N LYS A 16 1.60 5.32 5.68
CA LYS A 16 1.73 4.47 4.49
C LYS A 16 1.42 5.23 3.21
N VAL A 17 1.88 4.69 2.08
CA VAL A 17 1.51 5.19 0.74
C VAL A 17 0.05 4.82 0.46
N GLY A 18 -0.73 5.85 0.12
CA GLY A 18 -2.11 5.83 -0.37
C GLY A 18 -2.15 5.71 -1.87
N PHE A 19 -2.98 4.78 -2.35
CA PHE A 19 -3.34 4.61 -3.75
C PHE A 19 -4.81 5.01 -3.93
N PRO A 20 -5.19 5.63 -5.06
CA PRO A 20 -6.56 6.09 -5.29
C PRO A 20 -7.52 4.93 -5.56
N SER A 21 -7.03 3.84 -6.15
CA SER A 21 -7.83 2.66 -6.47
C SER A 21 -7.19 1.37 -5.95
N LEU A 22 -8.03 0.36 -5.72
CA LEU A 22 -7.57 -0.99 -5.35
C LEU A 22 -6.68 -1.59 -6.45
N ILE A 23 -7.02 -1.32 -7.71
CA ILE A 23 -6.29 -1.80 -8.89
C ILE A 23 -4.88 -1.22 -8.90
N GLU A 24 -4.72 0.08 -8.68
CA GLU A 24 -3.39 0.71 -8.61
C GLU A 24 -2.54 0.18 -7.45
N ALA A 25 -3.16 -0.04 -6.28
CA ALA A 25 -2.46 -0.67 -5.16
C ALA A 25 -1.99 -2.10 -5.50
N GLN A 26 -2.81 -2.88 -6.22
CA GLN A 26 -2.47 -4.23 -6.66
C GLN A 26 -1.38 -4.22 -7.73
N TRP A 27 -1.41 -3.28 -8.68
CA TRP A 27 -0.35 -3.08 -9.66
C TRP A 27 0.97 -2.71 -9.01
N ALA A 28 0.97 -1.78 -8.05
CA ALA A 28 2.15 -1.44 -7.28
C ALA A 28 2.71 -2.66 -6.52
N MET A 29 1.84 -3.46 -5.88
CA MET A 29 2.24 -4.73 -5.25
C MET A 29 2.89 -5.70 -6.25
N LEU A 30 2.32 -5.82 -7.45
CA LEU A 30 2.83 -6.68 -8.50
C LEU A 30 4.19 -6.19 -8.99
N HIS A 31 4.35 -4.88 -9.21
CA HIS A 31 5.62 -4.25 -9.55
C HIS A 31 6.71 -4.50 -8.50
N PHE A 32 6.41 -4.39 -7.20
CA PHE A 32 7.37 -4.71 -6.14
C PHE A 32 7.81 -6.18 -6.17
N LYS A 33 6.86 -7.11 -6.38
CA LYS A 33 7.16 -8.54 -6.53
C LYS A 33 7.99 -8.84 -7.77
N PHE A 34 7.75 -8.17 -8.89
CA PHE A 34 8.54 -8.36 -10.10
C PHE A 34 9.94 -7.76 -9.98
N ARG A 35 10.05 -6.54 -9.44
CA ARG A 35 11.34 -5.86 -9.23
C ARG A 35 12.26 -6.67 -8.32
N SER A 36 11.72 -7.20 -7.22
CA SER A 36 12.48 -8.08 -6.33
C SER A 36 12.94 -9.35 -7.05
N ARG A 37 12.09 -10.01 -7.84
CA ARG A 37 12.48 -11.19 -8.64
C ARG A 37 13.58 -10.89 -9.66
N MET A 38 13.53 -9.74 -10.37
CA MET A 38 14.53 -9.39 -11.39
C MET A 38 15.91 -9.10 -10.79
N LYS A 39 15.97 -8.31 -9.70
CA LYS A 39 17.24 -8.03 -8.99
C LYS A 39 17.92 -9.32 -8.51
N ASN A 40 17.15 -10.33 -8.12
CA ASN A 40 17.69 -11.62 -7.65
C ASN A 40 18.38 -12.42 -8.74
N LYS A 41 17.93 -12.29 -10.00
CA LYS A 41 18.46 -13.06 -11.13
C LYS A 41 19.65 -12.38 -11.79
N LEU A 42 19.64 -11.05 -11.87
CA LEU A 42 20.65 -10.29 -12.62
C LEU A 42 22.00 -10.19 -11.88
N ASP A 43 21.98 -9.97 -10.56
CA ASP A 43 23.23 -9.72 -9.81
C ASP A 43 23.90 -11.00 -9.27
N GLY A 44 23.27 -12.18 -9.40
CA GLY A 44 23.77 -13.47 -8.89
C GLY A 44 23.98 -13.54 -7.36
N LYS A 45 23.81 -12.43 -6.64
CA LYS A 45 24.04 -12.33 -5.18
C LYS A 45 22.87 -12.97 -4.43
N ARG A 46 23.18 -13.98 -3.62
CA ARG A 46 22.25 -14.57 -2.66
C ARG A 46 21.72 -13.48 -1.71
N ILE A 47 20.42 -13.19 -1.75
CA ILE A 47 19.81 -12.36 -0.70
C ILE A 47 19.93 -13.13 0.62
N LYS A 48 20.47 -12.46 1.64
CA LYS A 48 20.44 -12.97 3.02
C LYS A 48 19.00 -13.33 3.41
N HIS A 49 18.85 -14.43 4.16
CA HIS A 49 17.58 -14.86 4.73
C HIS A 49 16.91 -13.66 5.44
N ARG A 50 15.65 -13.36 5.11
CA ARG A 50 14.86 -12.21 5.59
C ARG A 50 15.20 -10.81 5.03
N MET A 51 16.15 -10.65 4.11
CA MET A 51 16.63 -9.33 3.63
C MET A 51 16.20 -8.91 2.20
N GLY A 52 15.21 -9.55 1.56
CA GLY A 52 14.89 -9.18 0.17
C GLY A 52 13.59 -9.69 -0.41
N LYS A 53 12.58 -9.90 0.43
CA LYS A 53 11.21 -10.07 -0.06
C LYS A 53 10.36 -8.95 0.51
N ASP A 54 9.84 -8.10 -0.38
CA ASP A 54 8.77 -7.19 -0.01
C ASP A 54 7.60 -8.03 0.48
N ALA A 55 7.33 -7.98 1.78
CA ALA A 55 6.28 -8.78 2.42
C ALA A 55 4.87 -8.28 2.07
N CYS A 56 4.72 -7.48 1.01
CA CYS A 56 3.46 -6.92 0.52
C CYS A 56 2.50 -8.04 0.08
N LYS A 57 1.59 -8.42 0.96
CA LYS A 57 0.64 -9.53 0.76
C LYS A 57 -0.71 -9.04 0.24
N ARG A 58 -1.19 -7.87 0.68
CA ARG A 58 -2.58 -7.40 0.42
C ARG A 58 -2.67 -5.89 0.30
N ALA A 59 -3.74 -5.42 -0.35
CA ALA A 59 -4.19 -4.04 -0.29
C ALA A 59 -5.45 -3.94 0.57
N TYR A 60 -5.61 -2.84 1.31
CA TYR A 60 -6.77 -2.59 2.17
C TYR A 60 -7.22 -1.14 2.11
N TYR A 61 -8.52 -0.90 2.26
CA TYR A 61 -9.09 0.44 2.27
C TYR A 61 -8.84 1.13 3.62
N CYS A 62 -8.39 2.38 3.56
CA CYS A 62 -8.22 3.23 4.72
C CYS A 62 -9.27 4.33 4.72
N LYS A 63 -10.19 4.28 5.69
CA LYS A 63 -11.25 5.28 5.81
C LYS A 63 -10.74 6.71 6.11
N PHE A 64 -9.54 6.86 6.67
CA PHE A 64 -8.97 8.18 7.00
C PHE A 64 -8.49 8.97 5.79
N CYS A 65 -7.71 8.34 4.90
CA CYS A 65 -7.23 8.99 3.67
C CYS A 65 -8.16 8.72 2.47
N LYS A 66 -9.21 7.91 2.65
CA LYS A 66 -10.12 7.45 1.60
C LYS A 66 -9.41 6.74 0.43
N GLY A 67 -8.21 6.19 0.67
CA GLY A 67 -7.40 5.48 -0.31
C GLY A 67 -7.09 4.05 0.12
N TYR A 68 -6.33 3.34 -0.71
CA TYR A 68 -5.88 1.98 -0.47
C TYR A 68 -4.43 1.95 -0.03
N HIS A 69 -4.09 1.10 0.93
CA HIS A 69 -2.73 0.88 1.40
C HIS A 69 -2.29 -0.56 1.18
N ILE A 70 -1.00 -0.75 0.95
CA ILE A 70 -0.39 -2.08 0.91
C ILE A 70 -0.02 -2.52 2.33
N THR A 71 -0.19 -3.80 2.63
CA THR A 71 0.13 -4.41 3.92
C THR A 71 0.74 -5.79 3.77
N THR A 72 1.41 -6.22 4.84
CA THR A 72 2.00 -7.56 5.01
C THR A 72 1.04 -8.54 5.71
N TRP A 73 -0.17 -8.08 6.02
CA TRP A 73 -1.17 -8.85 6.75
C TRP A 73 -1.63 -10.11 6.02
N GLU A 74 -1.86 -11.15 6.81
CA GLU A 74 -2.50 -12.39 6.39
C GLU A 74 -4.03 -12.27 6.40
N LYS A 75 -4.71 -13.33 5.96
CA LYS A 75 -6.18 -13.31 5.81
C LYS A 75 -6.92 -12.99 7.10
N GLY A 76 -6.52 -13.63 8.21
CA GLY A 76 -7.13 -13.40 9.52
C GLY A 76 -6.97 -11.94 9.97
N HIS A 77 -5.76 -11.41 9.93
CA HIS A 77 -5.48 -10.01 10.30
C HIS A 77 -6.25 -9.01 9.44
N PHE A 78 -6.34 -9.25 8.13
CA PHE A 78 -7.11 -8.40 7.23
C PHE A 78 -8.60 -8.43 7.55
N ASN A 79 -9.18 -9.61 7.79
CA ASN A 79 -10.59 -9.73 8.14
C ASN A 79 -10.89 -9.04 9.48
N ASN A 80 -10.06 -9.25 10.50
CA ASN A 80 -10.19 -8.59 11.79
C ASN A 80 -10.10 -7.07 11.66
N TYR A 81 -9.16 -6.56 10.85
CA TYR A 81 -9.10 -5.14 10.54
C TYR A 81 -10.36 -4.67 9.82
N LYS A 82 -10.83 -5.39 8.80
CA LYS A 82 -12.01 -4.99 8.03
C LYS A 82 -13.22 -4.83 8.93
N THR A 83 -13.49 -5.81 9.80
CA THR A 83 -14.59 -5.76 10.77
C THR A 83 -14.43 -4.59 11.75
N LYS A 84 -13.23 -4.37 12.30
CA LYS A 84 -12.98 -3.24 13.22
C LYS A 84 -13.04 -1.87 12.52
N ALA A 85 -12.53 -1.79 11.30
CA ALA A 85 -12.52 -0.56 10.54
C ALA A 85 -13.94 -0.17 10.12
N GLU A 86 -14.79 -1.13 9.77
CA GLU A 86 -16.21 -0.91 9.49
C GLU A 86 -16.94 -0.26 10.66
N SER A 87 -16.63 -0.64 11.90
CA SER A 87 -17.23 -0.08 13.11
C SER A 87 -16.67 1.29 13.54
N TRP A 88 -15.63 1.83 12.88
CA TRP A 88 -15.10 3.14 13.23
C TRP A 88 -16.01 4.27 12.75
N GLU A 89 -16.49 5.06 13.71
CA GLU A 89 -17.07 6.38 13.48
C GLU A 89 -15.95 7.40 13.31
N ILE A 90 -15.87 8.01 12.13
CA ILE A 90 -14.85 9.02 11.85
C ILE A 90 -15.47 10.39 12.07
N PRO A 91 -14.90 11.23 12.97
CA PRO A 91 -15.35 12.60 13.14
C PRO A 91 -15.37 13.34 11.80
N LYS A 92 -16.46 14.06 11.51
CA LYS A 92 -16.73 14.70 10.20
C LYS A 92 -15.66 15.73 9.75
N GLY A 93 -14.67 16.06 10.57
CA GLY A 93 -13.58 17.00 10.27
C GLY A 93 -12.26 16.37 9.78
N LEU A 94 -12.11 15.05 9.75
CA LEU A 94 -10.85 14.38 9.34
C LEU A 94 -10.81 14.03 7.83
N GLY A 95 -11.79 14.50 7.04
CA GLY A 95 -12.12 13.93 5.74
C GLY A 95 -11.31 14.38 4.52
N ASN A 96 -10.26 15.20 4.66
CA ASN A 96 -9.56 15.80 3.50
C ASN A 96 -8.05 16.03 3.70
N TRP A 97 -7.31 15.02 4.19
CA TRP A 97 -5.85 15.12 4.36
C TRP A 97 -5.07 14.58 3.14
N ASN A 98 -5.53 14.88 1.93
CA ASN A 98 -4.81 14.54 0.71
C ASN A 98 -4.01 15.77 0.26
N TYR A 99 -2.74 15.84 0.66
CA TYR A 99 -1.81 16.76 0.00
C TYR A 99 -1.37 16.12 -1.32
N SER A 100 -1.61 16.83 -2.41
CA SER A 100 -0.87 16.66 -3.65
C SER A 100 0.61 16.87 -3.33
N ILE A 101 1.45 15.89 -3.66
CA ILE A 101 2.91 16.09 -3.62
C ILE A 101 3.21 16.97 -4.83
N GLU A 102 3.55 18.24 -4.58
CA GLU A 102 4.28 19.08 -5.53
C GLU A 102 5.68 18.51 -5.77
#